data_AF-A0A357AC34-F1
#
_entry.id   AF-A0A357AC34-F1
#
_cell.length_a   1.000
_cell.length_b   1.000
_cell.length_c   1.000
_cell.angle_alpha   90.00
_cell.angle_beta   90.00
_cell.angle_gamma   90.00
#
_symmetry.space_group_name_H-M   'P 1'
#
loop_
_entity.id
_entity.type
_entity.pdbx_description
1 polymer ?
#
loop_
_entity_poly.entity_id
_entity_poly.type
_entity_poly.pdbx_seq_one_letter_code
_entity_poly.pdbx_strand_id
1 'polypeptide(L)' 'DDKAGTLFPCNVVVQKRGEGAVEVSAVNPLGMLKAVEHPDVQAMAEEASQKMEAVIRSLKTPVLTA' A
#
# COMPACT_ATOMS: atom_id res chain seq x y z
N ASP A 1 -4.86 18.37 8.45
CA ASP A 1 -5.93 17.93 9.37
C ASP A 1 -5.29 17.13 10.50
N ASP A 2 -5.48 17.57 11.74
CA ASP A 2 -4.91 16.96 12.94
C ASP A 2 -5.40 15.51 13.18
N LYS A 3 -6.50 15.10 12.52
CA LYS A 3 -7.08 13.75 12.64
C LYS A 3 -6.64 12.78 11.54
N ALA A 4 -5.84 13.24 10.56
CA ALA A 4 -5.29 12.38 9.51
C ALA A 4 -4.47 11.21 10.10
N GLY A 5 -3.96 11.38 11.33
CA GLY A 5 -3.33 10.35 12.17
C GLY A 5 -4.02 8.99 12.17
N THR A 6 -5.35 8.98 12.08
CA THR A 6 -6.20 7.77 12.09
C THR A 6 -6.08 6.91 10.84
N LEU A 7 -5.53 7.45 9.75
CA LEU A 7 -5.35 6.77 8.46
C LEU A 7 -3.91 6.27 8.27
N PHE A 8 -3.07 6.38 9.28
CA PHE A 8 -1.70 5.88 9.28
C PHE A 8 -1.58 4.66 10.21
N PRO A 9 -0.62 3.74 9.97
CA PRO A 9 0.41 3.75 8.92
C PRO A 9 -0.05 3.08 7.62
N CYS A 10 0.83 3.12 6.61
CA CYS A 10 0.64 2.37 5.36
C CYS A 10 0.83 0.87 5.62
N ASN A 11 -0.26 0.20 6.00
CA ASN A 11 -0.24 -1.21 6.38
C ASN A 11 0.08 -2.14 5.20
N VAL A 12 0.84 -3.20 5.50
CA VAL A 12 1.18 -4.30 4.59
C VAL A 12 0.77 -5.61 5.24
N VAL A 13 0.09 -6.49 4.50
CA VAL A 13 -0.32 -7.81 4.93
C VAL A 13 0.47 -8.85 4.16
N VAL A 14 1.11 -9.77 4.89
CA VAL A 14 1.87 -10.88 4.33
C VAL A 14 1.25 -12.18 4.83
N GLN A 15 0.84 -13.04 3.90
CA GLN A 15 0.15 -14.28 4.24
C GLN A 15 0.53 -15.44 3.32
N LYS A 16 0.48 -16.66 3.86
CA LYS A 16 0.70 -17.89 3.09
C LYS A 16 -0.54 -18.22 2.25
N ARG A 17 -0.36 -18.51 0.96
CA ARG A 17 -1.39 -19.00 0.04
C ARG A 17 -0.95 -20.36 -0.51
N GLY A 18 -1.37 -21.45 0.13
CA GLY A 18 -0.98 -22.79 -0.31
C GLY A 18 0.51 -23.12 -0.10
N GLU A 19 0.99 -24.19 -0.71
CA GLU A 19 2.39 -24.61 -0.59
C GLU A 19 3.31 -23.71 -1.41
N GLY A 20 4.38 -23.20 -0.78
CA GLY A 20 5.40 -22.40 -1.45
C GLY A 20 5.01 -20.98 -1.86
N ALA A 21 3.74 -20.58 -1.76
CA ALA A 21 3.27 -19.24 -2.15
C ALA A 21 3.03 -18.32 -0.95
N VAL A 22 3.52 -17.08 -1.10
CA VAL A 22 3.30 -15.96 -0.18
C VAL A 22 2.62 -14.84 -0.96
N GLU A 23 1.49 -14.38 -0.43
CA GLU A 23 0.80 -13.19 -0.92
C GLU A 23 1.22 -12.00 -0.06
N VAL A 24 1.57 -10.90 -0.74
CA VAL A 24 1.83 -9.61 -0.12
C VAL A 24 0.83 -8.62 -0.69
N SER A 25 0.06 -7.98 0.19
CA SER A 25 -0.85 -6.89 -0.17
C SER A 25 -0.53 -5.66 0.67
N ALA A 26 -0.74 -4.48 0.11
CA ALA A 26 -0.54 -3.23 0.81
C ALA A 26 -1.74 -2.32 0.59
N VAL A 27 -2.02 -1.49 1.59
CA VAL A 27 -3.04 -0.45 1.47
C VAL A 27 -2.59 0.62 0.48
N ASN A 28 -3.53 1.21 -0.27
CA ASN A 28 -3.25 2.32 -1.19
C ASN A 28 -3.39 3.67 -0.46
N PRO A 29 -2.30 4.42 -0.22
CA PRO A 29 -2.33 5.70 0.49
C PRO A 29 -3.31 6.72 -0.09
N LEU A 30 -3.34 6.86 -1.43
CA LEU A 30 -4.28 7.72 -2.15
C LEU A 30 -5.74 7.35 -1.87
N GLY A 31 -6.05 6.06 -1.78
CA GLY A 31 -7.38 5.58 -1.44
C GLY A 31 -7.77 5.90 0.00
N MET A 32 -6.85 5.73 0.95
CA MET A 32 -7.10 6.01 2.37
C MET A 32 -7.33 7.48 2.65
N LEU A 33 -6.49 8.34 2.08
CA LEU A 33 -6.46 9.77 2.37
C LEU A 33 -7.46 10.58 1.52
N LYS A 34 -8.19 9.95 0.59
CA LYS A 34 -9.19 10.61 -0.26
C LYS A 34 -10.30 11.31 0.53
N ALA A 35 -10.60 10.84 1.73
CA ALA A 35 -11.60 11.44 2.62
C ALA A 35 -11.08 12.67 3.39
N VAL A 36 -9.78 12.97 3.30
CA VAL A 36 -9.17 14.14 3.96
C VAL A 36 -9.18 15.32 2.99
N GLU A 37 -10.07 16.28 3.22
CA GLU A 37 -10.20 17.48 2.39
C GLU A 37 -9.15 18.53 2.75
N HIS A 38 -7.87 18.23 2.46
CA HIS A 38 -6.76 19.16 2.68
C HIS A 38 -5.84 19.25 1.45
N PRO A 39 -5.55 20.45 0.93
CA PRO A 39 -4.83 20.63 -0.35
C PRO A 39 -3.49 19.89 -0.41
N ASP A 40 -2.72 19.94 0.67
CA ASP A 40 -1.37 19.34 0.72
C ASP A 40 -1.39 17.80 0.85
N VAL A 41 -2.53 17.23 1.27
CA VAL A 41 -2.62 15.78 1.55
C VAL A 41 -2.67 14.98 0.26
N GLN A 42 -3.28 15.52 -0.81
CA GLN A 42 -3.39 14.79 -2.08
C GLN A 42 -2.01 14.52 -2.69
N ALA A 43 -1.15 15.54 -2.80
CA ALA A 43 0.18 15.39 -3.37
C ALA A 43 1.03 14.39 -2.58
N MET A 44 0.97 14.46 -1.24
CA MET A 44 1.65 13.51 -0.36
C MET A 44 1.10 12.07 -0.53
N ALA A 45 -0.22 11.93 -0.66
CA ALA A 45 -0.85 10.63 -0.85
C ALA A 45 -0.48 10.00 -2.20
N GLU A 46 -0.40 10.80 -3.27
CA GLU A 46 0.08 10.38 -4.59
C GLU A 46 1.54 9.90 -4.53
N GLU A 47 2.43 10.67 -3.88
CA GLU A 47 3.83 10.29 -3.69
C GLU A 47 3.96 8.98 -2.90
N ALA A 48 3.22 8.84 -1.79
CA ALA A 48 3.21 7.64 -0.97
C ALA A 48 2.70 6.42 -1.75
N SER A 49 1.65 6.59 -2.57
CA SER A 49 1.14 5.54 -3.45
C SER A 49 2.17 5.07 -4.47
N GLN A 50 2.86 6.00 -5.13
CA GLN A 50 3.91 5.65 -6.10
C GLN A 50 5.04 4.85 -5.44
N LYS A 51 5.47 5.25 -4.22
CA LYS A 51 6.48 4.52 -3.46
C LYS A 51 5.99 3.13 -3.06
N MET A 52 4.75 3.01 -2.60
CA MET A 52 4.17 1.72 -2.22
C MET A 52 4.08 0.78 -3.42
N GLU A 53 3.62 1.28 -4.57
CA GLU A 53 3.59 0.51 -5.82
C GLU A 53 4.99 0.06 -6.24
N ALA A 54 6.01 0.92 -6.13
CA ALA A 54 7.39 0.56 -6.43
C ALA A 54 7.90 -0.58 -5.53
N VAL A 55 7.58 -0.54 -4.24
CA VAL A 55 7.92 -1.63 -3.29
C VAL A 55 7.22 -2.92 -3.71
N ILE A 56 5.92 -2.91 -3.97
CA ILE A 56 5.18 -4.10 -4.39
C ILE A 56 5.72 -4.67 -5.71
N ARG A 57 6.03 -3.82 -6.71
CA ARG A 57 6.63 -4.23 -7.98
C ARG A 57 8.04 -4.79 -7.83
N SER A 58 8.77 -4.40 -6.79
CA SER A 58 10.13 -4.90 -6.52
C SER A 58 10.14 -6.32 -5.96
N LEU A 59 9.01 -6.79 -5.42
CA LEU A 59 8.89 -8.14 -4.91
C LEU A 59 8.95 -9.11 -6.08
N LYS A 60 9.92 -10.02 -6.04
CA LYS A 60 10.04 -11.10 -7.02
C LYS A 60 8.80 -11.97 -6.91
N THR A 61 7.97 -12.00 -7.94
CA THR A 61 6.91 -13.00 -8.07
C THR A 61 7.57 -14.38 -8.16
N PRO A 62 7.37 -15.32 -7.23
CA PRO A 62 7.53 -16.72 -7.57
C PRO A 62 6.42 -16.99 -8.59
N VAL A 63 6.79 -17.09 -9.86
CA VAL A 63 5.91 -17.73 -10.84
C VAL A 63 5.69 -19.14 -10.30
N LEU A 64 4.49 -19.42 -9.80
CA LEU A 64 4.01 -20.78 -9.64
C LEU A 64 3.93 -21.36 -11.07
N THR A 65 5.02 -21.97 -11.54
CA THR A 65 4.93 -22.95 -12.60
C THR A 65 4.28 -24.19 -11.99
N ALA A 66 3.00 -24.36 -12.30
CA ALA A 66 2.30 -25.64 -12.27
C ALA A 66 1.39 -25.69 -13.51
#